data_AF-A0A497CB37-F1
#
_entry.id   AF-A0A497CB37-F1
#
_cell.length_a   1.000
_cell.length_b   1.000
_cell.length_c   1.000
_cell.angle_alpha   90.00
_cell.angle_beta   90.00
_cell.angle_gamma   90.00
#
_symmetry.space_group_name_H-M   'P 1'
#
loop_
_entity.id
_entity.type
_entity.pdbx_description
1 polymer ?
#
loop_
_entity_poly.entity_id
_entity_poly.type
_entity_poly.pdbx_seq_one_letter_code
_entity_poly.pdbx_strand_id
1 'polypeptide(L)'
;MANMDNVKTPKENEKEGKRAFKAKKYDTAAKAFAGAAEGFSVAGDELTAAEMRNNQAVALLQDSRPEEAMQALEGTDEIFAQAGDRQRQAMALGNRASVLEELSELEAALAAYQQSASIFHEINAHEEYAQVMQFISGIKLRLKNPIGALASMENGLENIDRPNLKQRLVKRLLKIPNNFLK
;
A
#
# COMPACT_ATOMS: atom_id res chain seq x y z
N MET A 1 -24.13 39.23 -2.79
CA MET A 1 -24.25 38.04 -1.92
C MET A 1 -23.26 37.03 -2.44
N ALA A 2 -22.17 36.79 -1.72
CA ALA A 2 -21.14 35.84 -2.12
C ALA A 2 -21.73 34.42 -2.18
N ASN A 3 -21.40 33.68 -3.24
CA ASN A 3 -21.63 32.23 -3.30
C ASN A 3 -20.98 31.62 -2.06
N MET A 4 -21.79 31.17 -1.10
CA MET A 4 -21.34 30.16 -0.16
C MET A 4 -21.22 28.89 -1.01
N ASP A 5 -20.03 28.67 -1.57
CA ASP A 5 -19.67 27.40 -2.17
C ASP A 5 -20.10 26.31 -1.19
N ASN A 6 -20.92 25.37 -1.65
CA ASN A 6 -21.47 24.31 -0.83
C ASN A 6 -20.32 23.40 -0.40
N VAL A 7 -19.65 23.75 0.70
CA VAL A 7 -18.50 23.04 1.24
C VAL A 7 -18.98 21.65 1.63
N LYS A 8 -18.52 20.64 0.89
CA LYS A 8 -18.85 19.24 1.16
C LYS A 8 -18.36 18.86 2.55
N THR A 9 -19.17 18.12 3.28
CA THR A 9 -18.77 17.52 4.54
C THR A 9 -17.63 16.49 4.32
N PRO A 10 -16.83 16.15 5.35
CA PRO A 10 -15.75 15.18 5.21
C PRO A 10 -16.24 13.83 4.68
N LYS A 11 -17.44 13.38 5.12
CA LYS A 11 -18.08 12.15 4.66
C LYS A 11 -18.58 12.20 3.21
N GLU A 12 -19.00 13.37 2.73
CA GLU A 12 -19.39 13.53 1.32
C GLU A 12 -18.17 13.50 0.42
N ASN A 13 -17.08 14.15 0.82
CA ASN A 13 -15.78 14.09 0.17
C ASN A 13 -15.24 12.65 0.12
N GLU A 14 -15.30 11.90 1.21
CA GLU A 14 -14.93 10.48 1.24
C GLU A 14 -15.73 9.65 0.21
N LYS A 15 -17.07 9.81 0.21
CA LYS A 15 -17.95 9.09 -0.74
C LYS A 15 -17.67 9.47 -2.17
N GLU A 16 -17.35 10.72 -2.44
CA GLU A 16 -16.94 11.19 -3.76
C GLU A 16 -15.60 10.60 -4.17
N GLY A 17 -14.59 10.63 -3.29
CA GLY A 17 -13.29 10.02 -3.53
C GLY A 17 -13.41 8.55 -3.90
N LYS A 18 -14.18 7.78 -3.11
CA LYS A 18 -14.46 6.36 -3.39
C LYS A 18 -15.17 6.16 -4.74
N ARG A 19 -16.10 7.04 -5.13
CA ARG A 19 -16.82 6.96 -6.42
C ARG A 19 -15.92 7.34 -7.59
N ALA A 20 -15.17 8.43 -7.47
CA ALA A 20 -14.24 8.91 -8.48
C ALA A 20 -13.12 7.89 -8.74
N PHE A 21 -12.58 7.29 -7.67
CA PHE A 21 -11.56 6.24 -7.78
C PHE A 21 -12.07 5.02 -8.55
N LYS A 22 -13.27 4.53 -8.21
CA LYS A 22 -13.93 3.44 -8.95
C LYS A 22 -14.18 3.79 -10.43
N ALA A 23 -14.46 5.06 -10.72
CA ALA A 23 -14.61 5.57 -12.07
C ALA A 23 -13.28 5.89 -12.77
N LYS A 24 -12.13 5.57 -12.16
CA LYS A 24 -10.76 5.86 -12.65
C LYS A 24 -10.49 7.35 -12.88
N LYS A 25 -11.23 8.22 -12.19
CA LYS A 25 -11.01 9.68 -12.19
C LYS A 25 -10.07 10.01 -11.04
N TYR A 26 -8.79 9.67 -11.21
CA TYR A 26 -7.84 9.63 -10.11
C TYR A 26 -7.51 11.02 -9.53
N ASP A 27 -7.30 12.04 -10.36
CA ASP A 27 -7.17 13.44 -9.89
C ASP A 27 -8.37 13.88 -9.03
N THR A 28 -9.60 13.60 -9.49
CA THR A 28 -10.83 13.93 -8.74
C THR A 28 -10.89 13.15 -7.42
N ALA A 29 -10.49 11.88 -7.43
CA ALA A 29 -10.45 11.06 -6.24
C ALA A 29 -9.43 11.60 -5.23
N ALA A 30 -8.22 11.95 -5.67
CA ALA A 30 -7.18 12.53 -4.84
C ALA A 30 -7.63 13.82 -4.16
N LYS A 31 -8.24 14.75 -4.92
CA LYS A 31 -8.80 16.01 -4.38
C LYS A 31 -9.89 15.77 -3.34
N ALA A 32 -10.80 14.82 -3.63
CA ALA A 32 -11.88 14.50 -2.70
C ALA A 32 -11.35 13.82 -1.42
N PHE A 33 -10.38 12.91 -1.53
CA PHE A 33 -9.73 12.32 -0.36
C PHE A 33 -8.94 13.35 0.46
N ALA A 34 -8.25 14.29 -0.17
CA ALA A 34 -7.57 15.39 0.52
C ALA A 34 -8.56 16.25 1.32
N GLY A 35 -9.67 16.65 0.70
CA GLY A 35 -10.72 17.42 1.39
C GLY A 35 -11.42 16.62 2.50
N ALA A 36 -11.52 15.29 2.36
CA ALA A 36 -12.01 14.43 3.44
C ALA A 36 -11.01 14.38 4.61
N ALA A 37 -9.72 14.20 4.31
CA ALA A 37 -8.64 14.14 5.30
C ALA A 37 -8.58 15.42 6.14
N GLU A 38 -8.56 16.59 5.48
CA GLU A 38 -8.57 17.89 6.16
C GLU A 38 -9.81 18.02 7.06
N GLY A 39 -10.98 17.68 6.52
CA GLY A 39 -12.23 17.77 7.25
C GLY A 39 -12.30 16.86 8.48
N PHE A 40 -11.78 15.64 8.42
CA PHE A 40 -11.70 14.73 9.57
C PHE A 40 -10.66 15.20 10.59
N SER A 41 -9.52 15.72 10.14
CA SER A 41 -8.48 16.27 11.02
C SER A 41 -8.98 17.50 11.81
N VAL A 42 -9.69 18.42 11.16
CA VAL A 42 -10.35 19.57 11.82
C VAL A 42 -11.40 19.10 12.84
N ALA A 43 -12.06 17.97 12.59
CA ALA A 43 -13.02 17.36 13.52
C ALA A 43 -12.36 16.55 14.66
N GLY A 44 -11.02 16.44 14.69
CA GLY A 44 -10.26 15.67 15.67
C GLY A 44 -10.24 14.15 15.42
N ASP A 45 -10.73 13.69 14.27
CA ASP A 45 -10.70 12.29 13.87
C ASP A 45 -9.45 11.99 13.01
N GLU A 46 -8.28 12.00 13.67
CA GLU A 46 -6.99 11.80 12.99
C GLU A 46 -6.83 10.41 12.39
N LEU A 47 -7.49 9.39 12.97
CA LEU A 47 -7.43 8.02 12.44
C LEU A 47 -8.11 7.95 11.07
N THR A 48 -9.30 8.53 10.93
CA THR A 48 -10.00 8.60 9.64
C THR A 48 -9.28 9.56 8.68
N ALA A 49 -8.70 10.66 9.19
CA ALA A 49 -7.89 11.56 8.38
C ALA A 49 -6.67 10.85 7.75
N ALA A 50 -5.95 10.03 8.53
CA ALA A 50 -4.84 9.20 8.04
C ALA A 50 -5.29 8.15 7.00
N GLU A 51 -6.48 7.55 7.17
CA GLU A 51 -7.07 6.66 6.16
C GLU A 51 -7.33 7.41 4.85
N MET A 52 -7.88 8.62 4.93
CA MET A 52 -8.15 9.43 3.74
C MET A 52 -6.87 9.87 3.03
N ARG A 53 -5.84 10.23 3.79
CA ARG A 53 -4.49 10.52 3.28
C ARG A 53 -3.86 9.32 2.56
N ASN A 54 -4.02 8.11 3.10
CA ASN A 54 -3.62 6.88 2.41
C ASN A 54 -4.37 6.67 1.09
N ASN A 55 -5.68 6.86 1.09
CA ASN A 55 -6.48 6.73 -0.14
C ASN A 55 -6.14 7.81 -1.18
N GLN A 56 -5.83 9.04 -0.73
CA GLN A 56 -5.32 10.11 -1.57
C GLN A 56 -4.01 9.68 -2.25
N ALA A 57 -3.06 9.14 -1.50
CA ALA A 57 -1.77 8.70 -2.05
C ALA A 57 -1.94 7.61 -3.12
N VAL A 58 -2.80 6.63 -2.89
CA VAL A 58 -3.11 5.60 -3.89
C VAL A 58 -3.72 6.23 -5.15
N ALA A 59 -4.64 7.19 -5.01
CA ALA A 59 -5.20 7.91 -6.16
C ALA A 59 -4.14 8.72 -6.92
N LEU A 60 -3.26 9.44 -6.21
CA LEU A 60 -2.16 10.20 -6.81
C LEU A 60 -1.17 9.29 -7.56
N LEU A 61 -0.86 8.12 -7.01
CA LEU A 61 0.01 7.15 -7.68
C LEU A 61 -0.61 6.64 -8.98
N GLN A 62 -1.92 6.35 -8.98
CA GLN A 62 -2.66 5.96 -10.19
C GLN A 62 -2.77 7.10 -11.22
N ASP A 63 -2.62 8.36 -10.77
CA ASP A 63 -2.56 9.57 -11.59
C ASP A 63 -1.13 9.95 -11.99
N SER A 64 -0.14 9.06 -11.74
CA SER A 64 1.29 9.27 -12.05
C SER A 64 1.91 10.48 -11.34
N ARG A 65 1.54 10.72 -10.08
CA ARG A 65 2.03 11.82 -9.23
C ARG A 65 2.67 11.30 -7.93
N PRO A 66 3.80 10.57 -8.01
CA PRO A 66 4.38 9.88 -6.88
C PRO A 66 4.93 10.83 -5.79
N GLU A 67 5.44 12.00 -6.13
CA GLU A 67 5.96 12.96 -5.14
C GLU A 67 4.84 13.51 -4.25
N GLU A 68 3.69 13.82 -4.84
CA GLU A 68 2.51 14.24 -4.09
C GLU A 68 1.91 13.07 -3.28
N ALA A 69 1.98 11.86 -3.81
CA ALA A 69 1.57 10.66 -3.07
C ALA A 69 2.45 10.46 -1.82
N MET A 70 3.76 10.72 -1.92
CA MET A 70 4.67 10.64 -0.79
C MET A 70 4.31 11.66 0.30
N GLN A 71 4.01 12.89 -0.09
CA GLN A 71 3.56 13.94 0.85
C GLN A 71 2.25 13.55 1.53
N ALA A 72 1.31 12.94 0.79
CA ALA A 72 0.05 12.49 1.38
C ALA A 72 0.26 11.37 2.42
N LEU A 73 1.29 10.53 2.29
CA LEU A 73 1.55 9.43 3.23
C LEU A 73 2.29 9.84 4.50
N GLU A 74 2.86 11.04 4.55
CA GLU A 74 3.68 11.50 5.67
C GLU A 74 2.92 11.40 7.01
N GLY A 75 3.51 10.71 7.99
CA GLY A 75 2.94 10.54 9.32
C GLY A 75 1.80 9.52 9.43
N THR A 76 1.31 8.95 8.32
CA THR A 76 0.09 8.14 8.36
C THR A 76 0.30 6.78 9.03
N ASP A 77 1.44 6.14 8.83
CA ASP A 77 1.75 4.87 9.49
C ASP A 77 1.99 5.05 11.00
N GLU A 78 2.59 6.16 11.43
CA GLU A 78 2.76 6.48 12.84
C GLU A 78 1.43 6.74 13.54
N ILE A 79 0.48 7.40 12.88
CA ILE A 79 -0.88 7.59 13.43
C ILE A 79 -1.56 6.23 13.67
N PHE A 80 -1.50 5.32 12.70
CA PHE A 80 -2.05 3.97 12.88
C PHE A 80 -1.31 3.18 13.97
N ALA A 81 0.01 3.32 14.06
CA ALA A 81 0.81 2.69 15.11
C ALA A 81 0.40 3.15 16.51
N GLN A 82 0.26 4.46 16.72
CA GLN A 82 -0.15 5.05 18.00
C GLN A 82 -1.56 4.64 18.41
N ALA A 83 -2.45 4.44 17.44
CA ALA A 83 -3.79 3.93 17.67
C ALA A 83 -3.85 2.41 17.90
N GLY A 84 -2.74 1.68 17.73
CA GLY A 84 -2.71 0.22 17.79
C GLY A 84 -3.34 -0.48 16.57
N ASP A 85 -3.66 0.26 15.51
CA ASP A 85 -4.23 -0.28 14.26
C ASP A 85 -3.10 -0.84 13.37
N ARG A 86 -2.57 -1.98 13.79
CA ARG A 86 -1.44 -2.64 13.12
C ARG A 86 -1.75 -3.00 11.67
N GLN A 87 -3.00 -3.34 11.36
CA GLN A 87 -3.39 -3.67 9.99
C GLN A 87 -3.28 -2.45 9.07
N ARG A 88 -3.84 -1.30 9.45
CA ARG A 88 -3.72 -0.08 8.64
C ARG A 88 -2.31 0.49 8.62
N GLN A 89 -1.55 0.33 9.70
CA GLN A 89 -0.12 0.67 9.71
C GLN A 89 0.65 -0.11 8.63
N ALA A 90 0.46 -1.43 8.57
CA ALA A 90 1.11 -2.27 7.56
C ALA A 90 0.70 -1.89 6.13
N MET A 91 -0.58 -1.55 5.92
CA MET A 91 -1.07 -1.07 4.63
C MET A 91 -0.43 0.27 4.23
N ALA A 92 -0.31 1.21 5.17
CA ALA A 92 0.32 2.52 4.92
C ALA A 92 1.80 2.38 4.53
N LEU A 93 2.55 1.52 5.24
CA LEU A 93 3.94 1.20 4.89
C LEU A 93 4.04 0.54 3.51
N GLY A 94 3.10 -0.34 3.16
CA GLY A 94 3.03 -0.95 1.83
C GLY A 94 2.77 0.08 0.73
N ASN A 95 1.84 1.01 0.94
CA ASN A 95 1.57 2.11 0.01
C ASN A 95 2.80 3.00 -0.17
N ARG A 96 3.49 3.34 0.93
CA ARG A 96 4.73 4.11 0.89
C ARG A 96 5.81 3.40 0.10
N ALA A 97 5.95 2.09 0.27
CA ALA A 97 6.87 1.28 -0.52
C ALA A 97 6.53 1.30 -2.02
N SER A 98 5.26 1.24 -2.40
CA SER A 98 4.84 1.38 -3.80
C SER A 98 5.18 2.76 -4.37
N VAL A 99 5.01 3.84 -3.60
CA VAL A 99 5.41 5.19 -4.04
C VAL A 99 6.93 5.28 -4.22
N LEU A 100 7.73 4.75 -3.28
CA LEU A 100 9.19 4.68 -3.39
C LEU A 100 9.63 3.88 -4.63
N GLU A 101 8.90 2.82 -4.97
CA GLU A 101 9.19 2.00 -6.15
C GLU A 101 8.99 2.79 -7.45
N GLU A 102 7.93 3.59 -7.56
CA GLU A 102 7.68 4.48 -8.70
C GLU A 102 8.73 5.61 -8.78
N LEU A 103 9.22 6.09 -7.63
CA LEU A 103 10.34 7.03 -7.55
C LEU A 103 11.72 6.38 -7.83
N SER A 104 11.75 5.07 -8.14
CA SER A 104 12.97 4.29 -8.37
C SER A 104 13.92 4.19 -7.15
N GLU A 105 13.42 4.44 -5.94
CA GLU A 105 14.15 4.30 -4.69
C GLU A 105 14.03 2.85 -4.14
N LEU A 106 14.62 1.90 -4.87
CA LEU A 106 14.35 0.46 -4.66
C LEU A 106 14.77 -0.06 -3.29
N GLU A 107 15.88 0.40 -2.74
CA GLU A 107 16.36 0.02 -1.41
C GLU A 107 15.42 0.53 -0.31
N ALA A 108 14.92 1.76 -0.45
CA ALA A 108 13.97 2.34 0.48
C ALA A 108 12.60 1.63 0.38
N ALA A 109 12.14 1.36 -0.85
CA ALA A 109 10.93 0.59 -1.10
C ALA A 109 11.02 -0.82 -0.48
N LEU A 110 12.16 -1.50 -0.64
CA LEU A 110 12.41 -2.80 -0.02
C LEU A 110 12.30 -2.73 1.51
N ALA A 111 12.93 -1.73 2.14
CA ALA A 111 12.88 -1.54 3.58
C ALA A 111 11.44 -1.29 4.08
N ALA A 112 10.66 -0.47 3.37
CA ALA A 112 9.27 -0.19 3.71
C ALA A 112 8.36 -1.43 3.54
N TYR A 113 8.51 -2.19 2.45
CA TYR A 113 7.78 -3.46 2.31
C TYR A 113 8.18 -4.48 3.39
N GLN A 114 9.45 -4.54 3.80
CA GLN A 114 9.88 -5.43 4.89
C GLN A 114 9.21 -5.08 6.22
N GLN A 115 9.06 -3.79 6.54
CA GLN A 115 8.33 -3.36 7.73
C GLN A 115 6.85 -3.74 7.64
N SER A 116 6.21 -3.51 6.48
CA SER A 116 4.83 -3.95 6.21
C SER A 116 4.67 -5.47 6.39
N ALA A 117 5.58 -6.27 5.83
CA ALA A 117 5.56 -7.72 5.95
C ALA A 117 5.74 -8.19 7.40
N SER A 118 6.64 -7.56 8.18
CA SER A 118 6.82 -7.88 9.60
C SER A 118 5.51 -7.74 10.36
N ILE A 119 4.81 -6.62 10.16
CA ILE A 119 3.55 -6.36 10.87
C ILE A 119 2.45 -7.33 10.42
N PHE A 120 2.29 -7.59 9.11
CA PHE A 120 1.31 -8.58 8.66
C PHE A 120 1.60 -9.98 9.18
N HIS A 121 2.87 -10.36 9.32
CA HIS A 121 3.27 -11.61 9.95
C HIS A 121 2.89 -11.63 11.44
N GLU A 122 3.21 -10.58 12.20
CA GLU A 122 2.89 -10.46 13.63
C GLU A 122 1.39 -10.58 13.92
N ILE A 123 0.53 -10.04 13.04
CA ILE A 123 -0.93 -10.10 13.20
C ILE A 123 -1.58 -11.32 12.53
N ASN A 124 -0.79 -12.26 12.00
CA ASN A 124 -1.25 -13.46 11.28
C ASN A 124 -2.12 -13.16 10.04
N ALA A 125 -1.89 -12.02 9.37
CA ALA A 125 -2.52 -11.67 8.11
C ALA A 125 -1.78 -12.33 6.93
N HIS A 126 -1.96 -13.65 6.78
CA HIS A 126 -1.15 -14.48 5.88
C HIS A 126 -1.29 -14.13 4.40
N GLU A 127 -2.47 -13.70 3.94
CA GLU A 127 -2.69 -13.33 2.54
C GLU A 127 -2.02 -11.99 2.20
N GLU A 128 -2.16 -11.00 3.08
CA GLU A 128 -1.49 -9.70 2.96
C GLU A 128 0.03 -9.86 3.05
N TYR A 129 0.51 -10.66 4.01
CA TYR A 129 1.92 -11.04 4.10
C TYR A 129 2.42 -11.64 2.79
N ALA A 130 1.72 -12.63 2.24
CA ALA A 130 2.07 -13.28 0.98
C ALA A 130 2.11 -12.31 -0.20
N GLN A 131 1.20 -11.32 -0.22
CA GLN A 131 1.16 -10.29 -1.24
C GLN A 131 2.38 -9.35 -1.14
N VAL A 132 2.73 -8.91 0.07
CA VAL A 132 3.92 -8.06 0.29
C VAL A 132 5.20 -8.81 -0.07
N MET A 133 5.29 -10.10 0.26
CA MET A 133 6.45 -10.92 -0.11
C MET A 133 6.64 -11.07 -1.64
N GLN A 134 5.56 -11.00 -2.42
CA GLN A 134 5.65 -10.94 -3.89
C GLN A 134 6.25 -9.61 -4.37
N PHE A 135 5.87 -8.48 -3.77
CA PHE A 135 6.47 -7.18 -4.08
C PHE A 135 7.96 -7.15 -3.73
N ILE A 136 8.33 -7.65 -2.54
CA ILE A 136 9.73 -7.81 -2.11
C ILE A 136 10.52 -8.66 -3.12
N SER A 137 9.94 -9.77 -3.60
CA SER A 137 10.57 -10.60 -4.63
C SER A 137 10.84 -9.82 -5.91
N GLY A 138 9.84 -9.06 -6.40
CA GLY A 138 9.97 -8.20 -7.57
C GLY A 138 11.10 -7.19 -7.44
N ILE A 139 11.17 -6.48 -6.31
CA ILE A 139 12.25 -5.52 -6.04
C ILE A 139 13.61 -6.22 -6.00
N LYS A 140 13.73 -7.37 -5.31
CA LYS A 140 15.00 -8.11 -5.23
C LYS A 140 15.49 -8.58 -6.61
N LEU A 141 14.61 -8.94 -7.54
CA LEU A 141 15.00 -9.22 -8.93
C LEU A 141 15.57 -7.97 -9.63
N ARG A 142 14.94 -6.81 -9.44
CA ARG A 142 15.44 -5.53 -9.98
C ARG A 142 16.81 -5.17 -9.40
N LEU A 143 17.03 -5.45 -8.12
CA LEU A 143 18.30 -5.32 -7.40
C LEU A 143 19.31 -6.45 -7.69
N LYS A 144 19.09 -7.29 -8.70
CA LYS A 144 19.99 -8.38 -9.10
C LYS A 144 20.26 -9.41 -8.00
N ASN A 145 19.29 -9.62 -7.11
CA ASN A 145 19.32 -10.63 -6.06
C ASN A 145 18.26 -11.74 -6.28
N PRO A 146 18.46 -12.64 -7.25
CA PRO A 146 17.49 -13.68 -7.59
C PRO A 146 17.29 -14.71 -6.48
N ILE A 147 18.33 -15.03 -5.71
CA ILE A 147 18.22 -15.97 -4.58
C ILE A 147 17.33 -15.37 -3.49
N GLY A 148 17.57 -14.11 -3.13
CA GLY A 148 16.73 -13.41 -2.16
C GLY A 148 15.29 -13.23 -2.64
N ALA A 149 15.07 -13.06 -3.95
CA ALA A 149 13.74 -13.01 -4.53
C ALA A 149 12.98 -14.33 -4.37
N LEU A 150 13.61 -15.45 -4.74
CA LEU A 150 13.06 -16.80 -4.55
C LEU A 150 12.73 -17.08 -3.09
N ALA A 151 13.67 -16.80 -2.18
CA ALA A 151 13.45 -16.96 -0.75
C ALA A 151 12.25 -16.13 -0.26
N SER A 152 12.01 -14.94 -0.83
CA SER A 152 10.86 -14.12 -0.46
C SER A 152 9.55 -14.77 -0.91
N MET A 153 9.52 -15.33 -2.13
CA MET A 153 8.35 -16.06 -2.64
C MET A 153 8.06 -17.33 -1.82
N GLU A 154 9.09 -18.05 -1.39
CA GLU A 154 8.94 -19.23 -0.54
C GLU A 154 8.33 -18.88 0.81
N ASN A 155 8.91 -17.91 1.52
CA ASN A 155 8.42 -17.44 2.82
C ASN A 155 6.96 -16.97 2.75
N GLY A 156 6.60 -16.18 1.72
CA GLY A 156 5.22 -15.71 1.53
C GLY A 156 4.19 -16.83 1.36
N LEU A 157 4.61 -18.05 1.02
CA LEU A 157 3.73 -19.17 0.71
C LEU A 157 3.71 -20.25 1.80
N GLU A 158 4.54 -20.12 2.83
CA GLU A 158 4.71 -21.10 3.91
C GLU A 158 3.41 -21.30 4.70
N ASN A 159 2.76 -20.21 5.10
CA ASN A 159 1.55 -20.23 5.93
C ASN A 159 0.23 -20.15 5.13
N ILE A 160 0.26 -20.49 3.85
CA ILE A 160 -0.96 -20.55 3.00
C ILE A 160 -1.43 -22.00 2.85
N ASP A 161 -2.47 -22.35 3.60
CA ASP A 161 -3.11 -23.68 3.60
C ASP A 161 -3.79 -24.02 2.27
N ARG A 162 -4.49 -23.04 1.67
CA ARG A 162 -5.28 -23.22 0.45
C ARG A 162 -4.85 -22.24 -0.64
N PRO A 163 -3.71 -22.50 -1.31
CA PRO A 163 -3.19 -21.60 -2.32
C PRO A 163 -4.14 -21.48 -3.51
N ASN A 164 -4.36 -20.25 -3.96
CA ASN A 164 -5.10 -19.96 -5.19
C ASN A 164 -4.31 -20.44 -6.44
N LEU A 165 -4.93 -20.35 -7.63
CA LEU A 165 -4.33 -20.85 -8.87
C LEU A 165 -2.95 -20.25 -9.16
N LYS A 166 -2.77 -18.94 -8.93
CA LYS A 166 -1.48 -18.25 -9.13
C LYS A 166 -0.44 -18.74 -8.12
N GLN A 167 -0.80 -18.82 -6.85
CA GLN A 167 0.09 -19.31 -5.78
C GLN A 167 0.48 -20.78 -6.00
N ARG A 168 -0.43 -21.63 -6.50
CA ARG A 168 -0.13 -23.02 -6.86
C ARG A 168 0.89 -23.12 -8.00
N LEU A 169 0.77 -22.26 -9.01
CA LEU A 169 1.75 -22.17 -10.09
C LEU A 169 3.12 -21.79 -9.54
N VAL A 170 3.19 -20.76 -8.69
CA VAL A 170 4.44 -20.34 -8.04
C VAL A 170 5.03 -21.47 -7.19
N LYS A 171 4.24 -22.12 -6.32
CA LYS A 171 4.69 -23.29 -5.52
C LYS A 171 5.25 -24.41 -6.41
N ARG A 172 4.74 -24.61 -7.62
CA ARG A 172 5.25 -25.62 -8.56
C ARG A 172 6.56 -25.20 -9.20
N LEU A 173 6.71 -23.93 -9.58
CA LEU A 173 7.94 -23.40 -10.17
C LEU A 173 9.12 -23.40 -9.19
N LEU A 174 8.87 -23.03 -7.93
CA LEU A 174 9.90 -23.04 -6.87
C LEU A 174 10.47 -24.44 -6.58
N LYS A 175 9.70 -25.50 -6.85
CA LYS A 175 10.13 -26.90 -6.66
C LYS A 175 11.01 -27.43 -7.79
N ILE A 176 11.22 -26.68 -8.88
CA ILE A 176 12.06 -27.13 -9.99
C ILE A 176 13.53 -27.01 -9.54
N PRO A 177 14.31 -28.12 -9.53
CA PRO A 177 15.71 -28.07 -9.14
C PRO A 177 16.52 -27.12 -10.03
N ASN A 178 17.41 -26.33 -9.42
CA ASN A 178 18.20 -25.28 -10.08
C ASN A 178 19.26 -25.79 -11.10
N ASN A 179 19.17 -27.05 -11.52
CA ASN A 179 20.15 -27.72 -12.39
C ASN A 179 19.97 -27.41 -13.89
N PHE A 180 19.04 -26.52 -14.26
CA PHE A 180 18.70 -26.17 -15.64
C PHE A 180 19.10 -24.74 -16.06
N LEU A 181 19.79 -23.98 -15.20
CA LEU A 181 20.30 -22.63 -15.51
C LEU A 181 21.84 -22.66 -15.62
N LYS A 182 22.35 -23.41 -16.60
CA LYS A 182 23.73 -23.29 -17.09
C LYS A 182 23.76 -22.46 -18.35
#